data_AF-A0A077NBF0-F1
#
_entry.id   AF-A0A077NBF0-F1
#
_cell.length_a   1.000
_cell.length_b   1.000
_cell.length_c   1.000
_cell.angle_alpha   90.00
_cell.angle_beta   90.00
_cell.angle_gamma   90.00
#
_symmetry.space_group_name_H-M   'P 1'
#
loop_
_entity.id
_entity.type
_entity.pdbx_description
1 polymer ?
#
loop_
_entity_poly.entity_id
_entity_poly.type
_entity_poly.pdbx_seq_one_letter_code
_entity_poly.pdbx_strand_id
1 'polypeptide(L)' 'MRKCQKNKNKLTICNTLANALQYGMPTKKSKGLYLPMRINMKTGEPGTDIVQLHSGEFVGAGVMLNYCPFCGQDIDTIGD' A
#
# COMPACT_ATOMS: atom_id res chain seq x y z
N MET A 1 12.04 -10.42 -12.69
CA MET A 1 11.14 -9.89 -11.63
C MET A 1 11.18 -8.37 -11.66
N ARG A 2 10.05 -7.68 -11.83
CA ARG A 2 10.00 -6.21 -11.67
C ARG A 2 9.97 -5.91 -10.16
N LYS A 3 10.90 -5.09 -9.68
CA LYS A 3 10.94 -4.63 -8.29
C LYS A 3 10.00 -3.43 -8.11
N CYS A 4 9.61 -3.14 -6.87
CA CYS A 4 8.82 -1.94 -6.60
C CYS A 4 9.66 -0.68 -6.89
N GLN A 5 9.01 0.39 -7.36
CA GLN A 5 9.64 1.68 -7.63
C GLN A 5 8.73 2.82 -7.15
N LYS A 6 9.32 3.77 -6.44
CA LYS A 6 8.65 4.99 -5.96
C LYS A 6 8.74 6.08 -7.02
N ASN A 7 7.60 6.62 -7.43
CA ASN A 7 7.47 7.73 -8.37
C ASN A 7 6.66 8.86 -7.72
N LYS A 8 7.32 9.68 -6.89
CA LYS A 8 6.69 10.74 -6.09
C LYS A 8 5.56 10.16 -5.22
N ASN A 9 4.30 10.43 -5.60
CA ASN A 9 3.09 10.00 -4.90
C ASN A 9 2.59 8.63 -5.37
N LYS A 10 3.15 8.09 -6.46
CA LYS A 10 2.74 6.81 -7.05
C LYS A 10 3.74 5.71 -6.73
N LEU A 11 3.23 4.53 -6.41
CA LEU A 11 4.03 3.34 -6.19
C LEU A 11 3.82 2.35 -7.33
N THR A 12 4.88 2.09 -8.09
CA THR A 12 4.89 0.97 -9.05
C THR A 12 5.23 -0.30 -8.29
N ILE A 13 4.26 -1.21 -8.16
CA ILE A 13 4.39 -2.43 -7.36
C ILE A 13 4.96 -3.60 -8.17
N CYS A 14 5.65 -4.53 -7.48
CA CYS A 14 6.10 -5.78 -8.10
C CYS A 14 4.93 -6.72 -8.39
N ASN A 15 5.10 -7.67 -9.32
CA ASN A 15 4.03 -8.60 -9.70
C ASN A 15 3.49 -9.41 -8.50
N THR A 16 4.36 -9.82 -7.57
CA THR A 16 3.96 -10.58 -6.38
C THR A 16 3.09 -9.74 -5.45
N LEU A 17 3.46 -8.46 -5.25
CA LEU A 17 2.67 -7.52 -4.48
C LEU A 17 1.34 -7.23 -5.18
N ALA A 18 1.35 -7.04 -6.50
CA ALA A 18 0.12 -6.85 -7.28
C ALA A 18 -0.85 -8.02 -7.12
N ASN A 19 -0.37 -9.26 -7.18
CA ASN A 19 -1.19 -10.45 -6.94
C ASN A 19 -1.71 -10.51 -5.51
N ALA A 20 -0.91 -10.11 -4.52
CA ALA A 20 -1.33 -10.07 -3.12
C ALA A 20 -2.40 -9.00 -2.84
N LEU A 21 -2.45 -7.93 -3.63
CA LEU A 21 -3.40 -6.82 -3.51
C LEU A 21 -4.75 -7.06 -4.21
N GLN A 22 -4.91 -8.15 -4.97
CA GLN A 22 -6.10 -8.39 -5.82
C GLN A 22 -7.43 -8.62 -5.07
N TYR A 23 -7.44 -8.61 -3.73
CA TYR A 23 -8.60 -8.98 -2.91
C TYR A 23 -9.61 -7.85 -2.64
N GLY A 24 -9.85 -6.97 -3.61
CA GLY A 24 -10.93 -5.97 -3.57
C GLY A 24 -10.77 -4.91 -2.46
N MET A 25 -11.89 -4.25 -2.11
CA MET A 25 -11.90 -3.26 -1.03
C MET A 25 -11.87 -3.95 0.35
N PRO A 26 -10.93 -3.57 1.25
CA PRO A 26 -10.90 -4.12 2.60
C PRO A 26 -12.17 -3.75 3.38
N THR A 27 -12.73 -4.72 4.09
CA THR A 27 -13.72 -4.47 5.15
C THR A 27 -13.01 -4.39 6.51
N LYS A 28 -13.70 -3.92 7.55
CA LYS A 28 -13.16 -3.87 8.93
C LYS A 28 -12.72 -5.22 9.50
N LYS A 29 -13.04 -6.34 8.84
CA LYS A 29 -12.64 -7.70 9.24
C LYS A 29 -11.69 -8.35 8.23
N SER A 30 -11.39 -7.70 7.12
CA SER A 30 -10.59 -8.27 6.04
C SER A 30 -9.11 -8.26 6.43
N LYS A 31 -8.44 -9.41 6.24
CA LYS A 31 -7.02 -9.59 6.51
C LYS A 31 -6.25 -9.65 5.20
N GLY A 32 -5.05 -9.09 5.19
CA GLY A 32 -4.17 -9.11 4.02
C GLY A 32 -3.49 -7.77 3.76
N LEU A 33 -2.94 -7.64 2.56
CA LEU A 33 -2.31 -6.42 2.07
C LEU A 33 -3.32 -5.62 1.25
N TYR A 34 -3.33 -4.32 1.45
CA TYR A 34 -4.23 -3.39 0.78
C TYR A 34 -3.50 -2.14 0.31
N LEU A 35 -3.92 -1.61 -0.83
CA LEU A 35 -3.47 -0.33 -1.37
C LEU A 35 -4.71 0.57 -1.49
N PRO A 36 -5.12 1.26 -0.41
CA PRO A 36 -6.28 2.13 -0.45
C PRO A 36 -6.03 3.30 -1.39
N MET A 37 -7.04 3.64 -2.18
CA MET A 37 -7.06 4.90 -2.93
C MET A 37 -7.19 6.05 -1.93
N ARG A 38 -6.24 6.97 -1.94
CA ARG A 38 -6.25 8.16 -1.10
C ARG A 38 -6.41 9.39 -1.97
N ILE A 39 -7.20 10.35 -1.51
CA ILE A 39 -7.45 11.60 -2.23
C ILE A 39 -7.28 12.73 -1.23
N ASN A 40 -6.53 13.77 -1.61
CA ASN A 40 -6.47 14.99 -0.83
C ASN A 40 -7.80 15.75 -1.02
N MET A 41 -8.61 15.82 0.04
CA MET A 41 -9.93 16.46 -0.05
C MET A 41 -9.88 17.95 -0.37
N LYS A 42 -8.75 18.62 -0.15
CA LYS A 42 -8.59 20.06 -0.43
C LYS A 42 -8.23 20.32 -1.91
N THR A 43 -7.39 19.47 -2.50
CA THR A 43 -6.89 19.66 -3.88
C THR A 43 -7.57 18.75 -4.91
N GLY A 44 -8.27 17.71 -4.45
CA GLY A 44 -8.83 16.65 -5.31
C GLY A 44 -7.77 15.72 -5.92
N GLU A 45 -6.49 15.95 -5.63
CA GLU A 45 -5.40 15.17 -6.21
C GLU A 45 -5.24 13.82 -5.50
N PRO A 46 -4.78 12.78 -6.23
CA PRO A 46 -4.41 11.50 -5.64
C PRO A 46 -3.37 11.72 -4.53
N GLY A 47 -3.72 11.23 -3.34
CA GLY A 47 -2.80 11.16 -2.23
C GLY A 47 -1.70 10.13 -2.48
N THR A 48 -0.77 10.07 -1.55
CA THR A 48 0.36 9.17 -1.62
C THR A 48 -0.06 7.70 -1.50
N ASP A 49 0.41 6.87 -2.43
CA ASP A 49 0.24 5.42 -2.40
C ASP A 49 0.96 4.82 -1.19
N ILE A 50 0.19 4.13 -0.34
CA ILE A 50 0.68 3.48 0.87
C ILE A 50 0.10 2.07 0.97
N VAL A 51 0.98 1.07 1.09
CA VAL A 51 0.57 -0.32 1.31
C VAL A 51 0.31 -0.54 2.80
N GLN A 52 -0.84 -1.12 3.12
CA GLN A 52 -1.27 -1.43 4.48
C GLN A 52 -1.41 -2.93 4.68
N LEU A 53 -0.91 -3.44 5.81
CA LEU A 53 -1.12 -4.79 6.28
C LEU A 53 -2.21 -4.81 7.36
N HIS A 54 -3.28 -5.54 7.10
CA HIS A 54 -4.36 -5.77 8.06
C HIS A 54 -4.19 -7.17 8.64
N SER A 55 -3.70 -7.25 9.87
CA SER A 55 -3.49 -8.53 10.56
C SER A 55 -3.58 -8.36 12.08
N GLY A 56 -3.92 -9.45 12.79
CA GLY A 56 -4.03 -9.46 14.25
C GLY A 56 -4.94 -8.37 14.82
N GLU A 57 -4.41 -7.59 15.76
CA GLU A 57 -5.10 -6.45 16.39
C GLU A 57 -5.26 -5.25 15.44
N PHE A 58 -4.51 -5.24 14.32
CA PHE A 58 -4.50 -4.14 13.35
C PHE A 58 -5.43 -4.37 12.15
N VAL A 59 -6.32 -5.36 12.18
CA VAL A 59 -7.26 -5.63 11.07
C VAL A 59 -8.16 -4.44 10.75
N GLY A 60 -8.51 -3.62 11.74
CA GLY A 60 -9.36 -2.43 11.53
C GLY A 60 -8.59 -1.23 10.98
N ALA A 61 -7.44 -0.90 11.55
CA ALA A 61 -6.68 0.31 11.22
C ALA A 61 -5.64 0.11 10.11
N GLY A 62 -5.13 -1.11 9.95
CA GLY A 62 -3.99 -1.43 9.11
C GLY A 62 -2.67 -0.88 9.66
N VAL A 63 -1.57 -1.56 9.35
CA VAL A 63 -0.20 -1.09 9.59
C VAL A 63 0.42 -0.71 8.26
N MET A 64 0.97 0.50 8.18
CA MET A 64 1.70 0.93 7.00
C MET A 64 3.02 0.16 6.87
N LEU A 65 3.33 -0.29 5.66
CA LEU A 65 4.61 -0.92 5.34
C LEU A 65 5.57 0.10 4.74
N ASN A 66 6.81 0.11 5.26
CA ASN A 66 7.91 0.92 4.76
C ASN A 66 8.70 0.24 3.62
N TYR A 67 8.62 -1.09 3.51
CA TYR A 67 9.23 -1.87 2.42
C TYR A 67 8.27 -2.91 1.86
N CYS A 68 8.54 -3.37 0.64
CA CYS A 68 7.81 -4.46 0.02
C CYS A 68 8.29 -5.82 0.56
N PRO A 69 7.43 -6.61 1.22
CA PRO A 69 7.82 -7.89 1.81
C PRO A 69 8.19 -8.96 0.77
N PHE A 70 7.90 -8.72 -0.52
CA PHE A 70 8.16 -9.67 -1.60
C PHE A 70 9.43 -9.37 -2.40
N CYS A 71 9.76 -8.10 -2.62
CA CYS A 71 10.91 -7.71 -3.44
C CYS A 71 11.99 -6.92 -2.68
N GLY A 72 11.76 -6.62 -1.41
CA GLY A 72 12.73 -5.98 -0.51
C GLY A 72 13.09 -4.54 -0.86
N GLN A 73 12.31 -3.87 -1.72
CA GLN A 73 12.47 -2.45 -2.00
C GLN A 73 11.71 -1.61 -1.00
N ASP A 74 12.25 -0.45 -0.67
CA ASP A 74 11.54 0.57 0.09
C ASP A 74 10.33 1.07 -0.71
N ILE A 75 9.20 1.10 -0.03
CA ILE A 75 7.93 1.61 -0.55
C ILE A 75 7.41 2.77 0.30
N ASP A 76 8.16 3.14 1.35
CA ASP A 76 7.85 4.31 2.15
C ASP A 76 7.93 5.56 1.29
N THR A 77 6.79 6.23 1.22
CA THR A 77 6.59 7.46 0.48
C THR A 77 6.62 8.70 1.37
N ILE A 78 6.71 8.54 2.70
CA ILE A 78 7.03 9.61 3.64
C ILE A 78 8.49 10.01 3.38
N GLY A 79 8.68 11.01 2.52
CA GLY A 79 9.96 11.70 2.41
C GLY A 79 10.15 12.59 3.63
N ASP A 80 11.42 12.77 4.02
CA ASP A 80 11.87 13.87 4.88
C ASP A 80 11.34 15.23 4.40
#